data_AF-A0AAE0GFL8-F1
#
_entry.id   AF-A0AAE0GFL8-F1
#
_cell.length_a   1.000
_cell.length_b   1.000
_cell.length_c   1.000
_cell.angle_alpha   90.00
_cell.angle_beta   90.00
_cell.angle_gamma   90.00
#
_symmetry.space_group_name_H-M   'P 1'
#
loop_
_entity.id
_entity.type
_entity.pdbx_description
1 polymer ?
#
loop_
_entity_poly.entity_id
_entity_poly.type
_entity_poly.pdbx_seq_one_letter_code
_entity_poly.pdbx_strand_id
1 'polypeptide(L)'
;MVSQAGGVAYIFESGDVSISKCNMTGNTAAEDGGVAQIYGSGDVSMSECIMTGNTAAENGGVAYIQSSGDVSISECTMTGNTAENGGVAYIHASGDVSISDCIMTGNTAAERAGVAHIELSGDVSVSECTITGNTAEINGGLAYIYNSGHVSISECTMTRNTATRFGGVAYIRSGGNLSISKCNMTGNTAEYGGVAQVKAIGDVSISECTMTGNTAEYGGVARADVGNTAERSHVGSTLTITNSTISANSALYGGVYYTNTGSLDLSNTLFIVNSTISGNSATYGGVAYVYAYGTLAITNSTITDNSASSYGGVAYVYAYGTLVITNSAITDNSASSFGGVAYMYEGSTLTITNSTISDNSAADDIGLAGMRAEDMEGMGMGEG
;
A
#
# COMPACT_ATOMS: atom_id res chain seq x y z
N MET A 1 -2.30 -35.11 -18.71
CA MET A 1 -3.65 -34.61 -19.03
C MET A 1 -3.81 -33.34 -18.21
N VAL A 2 -4.03 -32.20 -18.84
CA VAL A 2 -4.38 -30.97 -18.11
C VAL A 2 -5.84 -31.14 -17.67
N SER A 3 -6.12 -31.14 -16.37
CA SER A 3 -7.51 -31.15 -15.89
C SER A 3 -8.13 -29.78 -16.18
N GLN A 4 -9.42 -29.74 -16.54
CA GLN A 4 -10.12 -28.48 -16.73
C GLN A 4 -10.29 -27.72 -15.40
N ALA A 5 -10.33 -28.46 -14.29
CA ALA A 5 -10.71 -28.01 -12.97
C ALA A 5 -9.85 -28.73 -11.92
N GLY A 6 -9.13 -27.99 -11.06
CA GLY A 6 -8.34 -28.57 -9.97
C GLY A 6 -7.22 -29.50 -10.45
N GLY A 7 -5.97 -29.02 -10.52
CA GLY A 7 -4.86 -29.87 -11.00
C GLY A 7 -4.65 -31.14 -10.16
N VAL A 8 -5.07 -31.11 -8.89
CA VAL A 8 -5.09 -32.24 -7.95
C VAL A 8 -6.51 -32.61 -7.52
N ALA A 9 -7.34 -31.62 -7.15
CA ALA A 9 -8.66 -31.87 -6.57
C ALA A 9 -9.73 -30.87 -7.04
N TYR A 10 -10.92 -31.39 -7.33
CA TYR A 10 -12.14 -30.61 -7.53
C TYR A 10 -13.14 -30.97 -6.43
N ILE A 11 -13.55 -29.97 -5.65
CA ILE A 11 -14.41 -30.13 -4.47
C ILE A 11 -15.63 -29.23 -4.64
N PHE A 12 -16.82 -29.83 -4.56
CA PHE A 12 -18.09 -29.16 -4.85
C PHE A 12 -19.13 -29.52 -3.80
N GLU A 13 -19.74 -28.48 -3.19
CA GLU A 13 -20.83 -28.59 -2.20
C GLU A 13 -20.52 -29.60 -1.09
N SER A 14 -19.32 -29.47 -0.49
CA SER A 14 -18.84 -30.37 0.56
C SER A 14 -18.97 -29.77 1.96
N GLY A 15 -18.61 -30.56 2.97
CA GLY A 15 -18.34 -30.04 4.31
C GLY A 15 -16.99 -29.32 4.37
N ASP A 16 -16.37 -29.32 5.54
CA ASP A 16 -15.06 -28.71 5.73
C ASP A 16 -13.97 -29.42 4.91
N VAL A 17 -13.07 -28.61 4.34
CA VAL A 17 -11.96 -29.06 3.50
C VAL A 17 -10.65 -28.80 4.23
N SER A 18 -9.82 -29.83 4.38
CA SER A 18 -8.49 -29.71 4.97
C SER A 18 -7.45 -30.35 4.06
N ILE A 19 -6.48 -29.55 3.62
CA ILE A 19 -5.26 -30.00 2.95
C ILE A 19 -4.09 -29.74 3.89
N SER A 20 -3.55 -30.77 4.52
CA SER A 20 -2.48 -30.61 5.51
C SER A 20 -1.29 -31.50 5.25
N LYS A 21 -0.07 -31.01 5.55
CA LYS A 21 1.18 -31.78 5.49
C LYS A 21 1.46 -32.38 4.11
N CYS A 22 1.06 -31.67 3.06
CA CYS A 22 1.17 -32.12 1.68
C CYS A 22 2.28 -31.39 0.93
N ASN A 23 2.92 -32.10 -0.01
CA ASN A 23 3.80 -31.50 -1.00
C ASN A 23 3.13 -31.55 -2.38
N MET A 24 2.85 -30.37 -2.95
CA MET A 24 2.09 -30.18 -4.18
C MET A 24 2.95 -29.36 -5.14
N THR A 25 3.62 -30.07 -6.05
CA THR A 25 4.61 -29.47 -6.95
C THR A 25 4.22 -29.65 -8.42
N GLY A 26 4.23 -28.57 -9.20
CA GLY A 26 4.07 -28.61 -10.65
C GLY A 26 2.68 -29.03 -11.12
N ASN A 27 1.65 -28.85 -10.30
CA ASN A 27 0.28 -29.18 -10.70
C ASN A 27 -0.28 -28.09 -11.62
N THR A 28 -1.10 -28.48 -12.59
CA THR A 28 -1.60 -27.56 -13.62
C THR A 28 -3.08 -27.79 -13.89
N ALA A 29 -3.86 -26.72 -13.83
CA ALA A 29 -5.26 -26.68 -14.26
C ALA A 29 -5.40 -25.81 -15.51
N ALA A 30 -6.36 -26.15 -16.38
CA ALA A 30 -6.64 -25.39 -17.59
C ALA A 30 -7.43 -24.11 -17.33
N GLU A 31 -8.13 -24.02 -16.19
CA GLU A 31 -8.92 -22.84 -15.80
C GLU A 31 -8.51 -22.44 -14.38
N ASP A 32 -8.98 -23.18 -13.37
CA ASP A 32 -8.90 -22.76 -11.97
C ASP A 32 -8.22 -23.77 -11.06
N GLY A 33 -7.49 -23.24 -10.05
CA GLY A 33 -6.96 -24.01 -8.95
C GLY A 33 -5.91 -25.00 -9.40
N GLY A 34 -4.67 -24.54 -9.62
CA GLY A 34 -3.59 -25.42 -10.10
C GLY A 34 -3.37 -26.63 -9.18
N VAL A 35 -3.74 -26.53 -7.91
CA VAL A 35 -3.89 -27.64 -6.98
C VAL A 35 -5.37 -27.97 -6.77
N ALA A 36 -6.15 -27.03 -6.23
CA ALA A 36 -7.50 -27.29 -5.76
C ALA A 36 -8.50 -26.25 -6.25
N GLN A 37 -9.63 -26.72 -6.77
CA GLN A 37 -10.80 -25.90 -7.02
C GLN A 37 -11.90 -26.31 -6.03
N ILE A 38 -12.39 -25.35 -5.25
CA ILE A 38 -13.29 -25.56 -4.12
C ILE A 38 -14.49 -24.63 -4.27
N TYR A 39 -15.69 -25.20 -4.30
CA TYR A 39 -16.94 -24.46 -4.51
C TYR A 39 -18.00 -24.88 -3.49
N GLY A 40 -18.66 -23.90 -2.87
CA GLY A 40 -19.87 -24.15 -2.06
C GLY A 40 -19.62 -25.02 -0.81
N SER A 41 -18.40 -25.02 -0.28
CA SER A 41 -18.01 -25.95 0.79
C SER A 41 -18.03 -25.29 2.18
N GLY A 42 -17.78 -26.07 3.23
CA GLY A 42 -17.58 -25.56 4.59
C GLY A 42 -16.28 -24.77 4.73
N ASP A 43 -15.67 -24.80 5.92
CA ASP A 43 -14.42 -24.10 6.15
C ASP A 43 -13.28 -24.77 5.35
N VAL A 44 -12.39 -23.95 4.79
CA VAL A 44 -11.27 -24.42 3.97
C VAL A 44 -9.96 -24.12 4.71
N SER A 45 -9.18 -25.15 4.96
CA SER A 45 -7.86 -25.03 5.58
C SER A 45 -6.76 -25.66 4.73
N MET A 46 -5.67 -24.93 4.56
CA MET A 46 -4.42 -25.43 4.01
C MET A 46 -3.31 -25.20 5.04
N SER A 47 -2.73 -26.27 5.59
CA SER A 47 -1.75 -26.15 6.68
C SER A 47 -0.50 -27.00 6.47
N GLU A 48 0.67 -26.50 6.90
CA GLU A 48 1.93 -27.25 6.88
C GLU A 48 2.29 -27.81 5.48
N CYS A 49 1.90 -27.10 4.41
CA CYS A 49 2.03 -27.58 3.04
C CYS A 49 3.19 -26.91 2.29
N ILE A 50 3.77 -27.62 1.32
CA ILE A 50 4.73 -27.09 0.36
C ILE A 50 4.07 -27.07 -1.01
N MET A 51 3.98 -25.90 -1.63
CA MET A 51 3.25 -25.66 -2.88
C MET A 51 4.16 -24.94 -3.87
N THR A 52 4.76 -25.68 -4.79
CA THR A 52 5.81 -25.15 -5.67
C THR A 52 5.44 -25.27 -7.14
N GLY A 53 5.49 -24.17 -7.89
CA GLY A 53 5.33 -24.19 -9.34
C GLY A 53 3.95 -24.65 -9.81
N ASN A 54 2.90 -24.47 -9.01
CA ASN A 54 1.54 -24.82 -9.42
C ASN A 54 0.97 -23.70 -10.30
N THR A 55 0.20 -24.09 -11.32
CA THR A 55 -0.26 -23.19 -12.36
C THR A 55 -1.75 -23.37 -12.64
N ALA A 56 -2.49 -22.27 -12.70
CA ALA A 56 -3.83 -22.21 -13.27
C ALA A 56 -3.82 -21.22 -14.43
N ALA A 57 -4.68 -21.38 -15.43
CA ALA A 57 -4.74 -20.39 -16.51
C ALA A 57 -5.42 -19.10 -16.05
N GLU A 58 -6.51 -19.23 -15.27
CA GLU A 58 -7.34 -18.10 -14.87
C GLU A 58 -7.14 -17.77 -13.39
N ASN A 59 -7.61 -18.60 -12.46
CA ASN A 59 -7.70 -18.18 -11.06
C ASN A 59 -6.98 -19.14 -10.10
N GLY A 60 -6.16 -18.59 -9.21
CA GLY A 60 -5.52 -19.32 -8.13
C GLY A 60 -4.51 -20.36 -8.59
N GLY A 61 -3.24 -19.98 -8.70
CA GLY A 61 -2.18 -20.91 -9.13
C GLY A 61 -2.06 -22.14 -8.24
N VAL A 62 -2.44 -22.01 -6.97
CA VAL A 62 -2.72 -23.12 -6.06
C VAL A 62 -4.22 -23.36 -5.93
N ALA A 63 -4.97 -22.37 -5.46
CA ALA A 63 -6.31 -22.59 -4.96
C ALA A 63 -7.32 -21.59 -5.53
N TYR A 64 -8.42 -22.11 -6.07
CA TYR A 64 -9.63 -21.35 -6.32
C TYR A 64 -10.68 -21.74 -5.28
N ILE A 65 -11.16 -20.77 -4.52
CA ILE A 65 -12.13 -20.98 -3.44
C ILE A 65 -13.30 -20.02 -3.65
N GLN A 66 -14.51 -20.58 -3.77
CA GLN A 66 -15.71 -19.79 -4.01
C GLN A 66 -16.86 -20.23 -3.12
N SER A 67 -17.63 -19.25 -2.62
CA SER A 67 -18.88 -19.48 -1.88
C SER A 67 -18.71 -20.47 -0.72
N SER A 68 -17.58 -20.40 -0.03
CA SER A 68 -17.23 -21.35 1.03
C SER A 68 -17.23 -20.67 2.41
N GLY A 69 -17.00 -21.45 3.47
CA GLY A 69 -16.83 -20.93 4.83
C GLY A 69 -15.55 -20.11 5.01
N ASP A 70 -15.02 -20.10 6.22
CA ASP A 70 -13.77 -19.39 6.51
C ASP A 70 -12.59 -20.07 5.79
N VAL A 71 -11.63 -19.26 5.32
CA VAL A 71 -10.46 -19.74 4.60
C VAL A 71 -9.21 -19.48 5.44
N SER A 72 -8.44 -20.52 5.72
CA SER A 72 -7.17 -20.45 6.44
C SER A 72 -6.04 -21.08 5.63
N ILE A 73 -4.94 -20.34 5.47
CA ILE A 73 -3.69 -20.82 4.89
C ILE A 73 -2.60 -20.57 5.92
N SER A 74 -2.10 -21.62 6.59
CA SER A 74 -1.16 -21.49 7.69
C SER A 74 0.08 -22.35 7.54
N GLU A 75 1.23 -21.89 8.02
CA GLU A 75 2.48 -22.68 8.06
C GLU A 75 2.89 -23.26 6.69
N CYS A 76 2.53 -22.59 5.60
CA CYS A 76 2.74 -23.07 4.24
C CYS A 76 3.93 -22.38 3.56
N THR A 77 4.64 -23.12 2.70
CA THR A 77 5.63 -22.57 1.78
C THR A 77 5.08 -22.60 0.35
N MET A 78 4.89 -21.43 -0.24
CA MET A 78 4.28 -21.24 -1.56
C MET A 78 5.25 -20.52 -2.49
N THR A 79 5.83 -21.25 -3.44
CA THR A 79 6.93 -20.74 -4.28
C THR A 79 6.62 -20.89 -5.76
N GLY A 80 6.75 -19.79 -6.52
CA GLY A 80 6.67 -19.84 -7.99
C GLY A 80 5.31 -20.27 -8.54
N ASN A 81 4.22 -20.08 -7.80
CA ASN A 81 2.88 -20.40 -8.28
C ASN A 81 2.36 -19.28 -9.21
N THR A 82 1.60 -19.66 -10.23
CA THR A 82 1.23 -18.74 -11.33
C THR A 82 -0.25 -18.87 -11.70
N ALA A 83 -0.93 -17.74 -11.91
CA ALA A 83 -2.26 -17.65 -12.53
C ALA A 83 -2.48 -16.30 -13.21
N GLU A 84 -3.62 -16.07 -13.85
CA GLU A 84 -4.01 -14.72 -14.27
C GLU A 84 -4.43 -13.87 -13.04
N ASN A 85 -5.19 -14.47 -12.12
CA ASN A 85 -5.74 -13.83 -10.93
C ASN A 85 -5.35 -14.61 -9.67
N GLY A 86 -4.45 -14.04 -8.87
CA GLY A 86 -4.00 -14.68 -7.62
C GLY A 86 -2.97 -15.77 -7.90
N GLY A 87 -1.69 -15.41 -7.92
CA GLY A 87 -0.61 -16.36 -8.22
C GLY A 87 -0.62 -17.58 -7.28
N VAL A 88 -1.13 -17.41 -6.06
CA VAL A 88 -1.42 -18.49 -5.12
C VAL A 88 -2.92 -18.77 -5.06
N ALA A 89 -3.71 -17.79 -4.62
CA ALA A 89 -5.10 -18.01 -4.26
C ALA A 89 -6.04 -16.99 -4.89
N TYR A 90 -7.19 -17.49 -5.33
CA TYR A 90 -8.36 -16.69 -5.66
C TYR A 90 -9.48 -17.08 -4.72
N ILE A 91 -9.96 -16.13 -3.92
CA ILE A 91 -11.01 -16.33 -2.91
C ILE A 91 -12.16 -15.38 -3.19
N HIS A 92 -13.36 -15.92 -3.36
CA HIS A 92 -14.53 -15.14 -3.72
C HIS A 92 -15.76 -15.54 -2.91
N ALA A 93 -16.53 -14.55 -2.44
CA ALA A 93 -17.79 -14.74 -1.73
C ALA A 93 -17.69 -15.75 -0.57
N SER A 94 -16.58 -15.74 0.17
CA SER A 94 -16.31 -16.69 1.25
C SER A 94 -16.33 -15.99 2.62
N GLY A 95 -16.13 -16.76 3.70
CA GLY A 95 -16.02 -16.24 5.06
C GLY A 95 -14.77 -15.38 5.29
N ASP A 96 -14.31 -15.34 6.53
CA ASP A 96 -13.08 -14.64 6.88
C ASP A 96 -11.87 -15.36 6.26
N VAL A 97 -10.86 -14.58 5.85
CA VAL A 97 -9.64 -15.10 5.21
C VAL A 97 -8.45 -14.83 6.12
N SER A 98 -7.71 -15.89 6.45
CA SER A 98 -6.48 -15.82 7.25
C SER A 98 -5.31 -16.46 6.50
N ILE A 99 -4.19 -15.73 6.42
CA ILE A 99 -2.93 -16.23 5.91
C ILE A 99 -1.87 -16.00 7.00
N SER A 100 -1.40 -17.05 7.66
CA SER A 100 -0.48 -16.93 8.79
C SER A 100 0.76 -17.79 8.63
N ASP A 101 1.91 -17.36 9.17
CA ASP A 101 3.12 -18.19 9.29
C ASP A 101 3.61 -18.76 7.94
N CYS A 102 3.32 -18.05 6.85
CA CYS A 102 3.59 -18.53 5.50
C CYS A 102 4.85 -17.90 4.90
N ILE A 103 5.51 -18.66 4.03
CA ILE A 103 6.57 -18.18 3.15
C ILE A 103 6.04 -18.15 1.72
N MET A 104 5.93 -16.95 1.13
CA MET A 104 5.36 -16.71 -0.19
C MET A 104 6.40 -16.06 -1.09
N THR A 105 7.03 -16.84 -1.97
CA THR A 105 8.19 -16.40 -2.76
C THR A 105 7.96 -16.53 -4.26
N GLY A 106 8.13 -15.44 -5.01
CA GLY A 106 8.16 -15.48 -6.47
C GLY A 106 6.85 -15.92 -7.11
N ASN A 107 5.71 -15.76 -6.45
CA ASN A 107 4.40 -16.07 -7.03
C ASN A 107 3.99 -14.94 -7.98
N THR A 108 3.35 -15.30 -9.10
CA THR A 108 3.10 -14.39 -10.21
C THR A 108 1.64 -14.41 -10.64
N ALA A 109 1.07 -13.22 -10.84
CA ALA A 109 -0.23 -13.06 -11.49
C ALA A 109 -0.13 -12.19 -12.75
N ALA A 110 -0.78 -12.60 -13.83
CA ALA A 110 -0.80 -11.80 -15.06
C ALA A 110 -1.61 -10.51 -14.89
N GLU A 111 -2.70 -10.50 -14.12
CA GLU A 111 -3.52 -9.29 -13.95
C GLU A 111 -3.58 -8.80 -12.50
N ARG A 112 -4.01 -9.65 -11.57
CA ARG A 112 -4.48 -9.15 -10.27
C ARG A 112 -3.41 -9.17 -9.19
N ALA A 113 -3.39 -10.21 -8.35
CA ALA A 113 -2.55 -10.23 -7.17
C ALA A 113 -1.46 -11.29 -7.26
N GLY A 114 -0.20 -10.92 -7.03
CA GLY A 114 0.92 -11.88 -7.12
C GLY A 114 0.75 -13.07 -6.18
N VAL A 115 0.04 -12.89 -5.06
CA VAL A 115 -0.32 -13.96 -4.14
C VAL A 115 -1.83 -14.18 -4.11
N ALA A 116 -2.59 -13.25 -3.52
CA ALA A 116 -3.99 -13.49 -3.15
C ALA A 116 -4.93 -12.45 -3.73
N HIS A 117 -5.87 -12.91 -4.56
CA HIS A 117 -7.03 -12.11 -4.98
C HIS A 117 -8.20 -12.46 -4.06
N ILE A 118 -8.74 -11.46 -3.35
CA ILE A 118 -9.84 -11.65 -2.40
C ILE A 118 -10.98 -10.70 -2.74
N GLU A 119 -12.15 -11.26 -2.99
CA GLU A 119 -13.35 -10.51 -3.38
C GLU A 119 -14.58 -10.94 -2.60
N LEU A 120 -15.42 -9.97 -2.22
CA LEU A 120 -16.72 -10.20 -1.58
C LEU A 120 -16.66 -11.13 -0.35
N SER A 121 -15.55 -11.12 0.37
CA SER A 121 -15.32 -12.02 1.50
C SER A 121 -15.36 -11.27 2.84
N GLY A 122 -15.24 -11.99 3.95
CA GLY A 122 -15.19 -11.44 5.29
C GLY A 122 -13.95 -10.58 5.57
N ASP A 123 -13.54 -10.53 6.83
CA ASP A 123 -12.30 -9.88 7.23
C ASP A 123 -11.08 -10.64 6.68
N VAL A 124 -10.03 -9.92 6.32
CA VAL A 124 -8.80 -10.47 5.77
C VAL A 124 -7.66 -10.20 6.76
N SER A 125 -6.96 -11.26 7.17
CA SER A 125 -5.78 -11.18 8.02
C SER A 125 -4.58 -11.84 7.36
N VAL A 126 -3.45 -11.14 7.37
CA VAL A 126 -2.14 -11.67 6.96
C VAL A 126 -1.16 -11.43 8.10
N SER A 127 -0.67 -12.49 8.75
CA SER A 127 0.18 -12.37 9.93
C SER A 127 1.43 -13.23 9.85
N GLU A 128 2.54 -12.76 10.43
CA GLU A 128 3.75 -13.57 10.63
C GLU A 128 4.31 -14.18 9.32
N CYS A 129 4.05 -13.54 8.18
CA CYS A 129 4.43 -14.04 6.87
C CYS A 129 5.73 -13.42 6.35
N THR A 130 6.47 -14.20 5.56
CA THR A 130 7.57 -13.71 4.71
C THR A 130 7.14 -13.73 3.25
N ILE A 131 7.12 -12.55 2.62
CA ILE A 131 6.48 -12.32 1.32
C ILE A 131 7.48 -11.63 0.40
N THR A 132 8.12 -12.40 -0.48
CA THR A 132 9.29 -11.95 -1.23
C THR A 132 9.13 -12.13 -2.74
N GLY A 133 9.35 -11.06 -3.49
CA GLY A 133 9.49 -11.15 -4.95
C GLY A 133 8.20 -11.56 -5.68
N ASN A 134 7.02 -11.34 -5.08
CA ASN A 134 5.76 -11.65 -5.75
C ASN A 134 5.39 -10.54 -6.73
N THR A 135 4.86 -10.91 -7.89
CA THR A 135 4.68 -10.00 -9.03
C THR A 135 3.25 -10.06 -9.56
N ALA A 136 2.68 -8.90 -9.85
CA ALA A 136 1.44 -8.78 -10.61
C ALA A 136 1.58 -7.73 -11.73
N GLU A 137 1.16 -8.06 -12.97
CA GLU A 137 1.37 -7.12 -14.08
C GLU A 137 0.41 -5.93 -14.08
N ILE A 138 -0.65 -5.91 -13.27
CA ILE A 138 -1.54 -4.76 -13.18
C ILE A 138 -1.73 -4.33 -11.72
N ASN A 139 -2.21 -5.22 -10.84
CA ASN A 139 -2.62 -4.86 -9.48
C ASN A 139 -1.65 -5.40 -8.41
N GLY A 140 -2.10 -5.47 -7.15
CA GLY A 140 -1.24 -5.56 -5.96
C GLY A 140 -0.22 -6.71 -5.96
N GLY A 141 1.05 -6.43 -5.63
CA GLY A 141 2.10 -7.44 -5.68
C GLY A 141 1.89 -8.60 -4.68
N LEU A 142 1.26 -8.34 -3.54
CA LEU A 142 0.79 -9.36 -2.60
C LEU A 142 -0.72 -9.57 -2.73
N ALA A 143 -1.53 -8.53 -2.49
CA ALA A 143 -2.98 -8.67 -2.36
C ALA A 143 -3.76 -7.65 -3.19
N TYR A 144 -4.82 -8.13 -3.81
CA TYR A 144 -5.89 -7.29 -4.36
C TYR A 144 -7.17 -7.61 -3.60
N ILE A 145 -7.77 -6.58 -2.98
CA ILE A 145 -8.94 -6.73 -2.13
C ILE A 145 -10.06 -5.83 -2.63
N TYR A 146 -11.23 -6.42 -2.83
CA TYR A 146 -12.40 -5.77 -3.40
C TYR A 146 -13.70 -6.20 -2.69
N ASN A 147 -14.48 -5.22 -2.23
CA ASN A 147 -15.72 -5.38 -1.47
C ASN A 147 -15.63 -6.41 -0.33
N SER A 148 -14.50 -6.45 0.39
CA SER A 148 -14.30 -7.34 1.55
C SER A 148 -14.26 -6.55 2.86
N GLY A 149 -14.21 -7.26 3.98
CA GLY A 149 -14.19 -6.69 5.34
C GLY A 149 -12.93 -5.86 5.67
N HIS A 150 -12.59 -5.80 6.95
CA HIS A 150 -11.37 -5.18 7.43
C HIS A 150 -10.15 -5.97 6.96
N VAL A 151 -9.10 -5.27 6.52
CA VAL A 151 -7.83 -5.87 6.11
C VAL A 151 -6.78 -5.57 7.16
N SER A 152 -6.20 -6.60 7.75
CA SER A 152 -5.10 -6.51 8.71
C SER A 152 -3.86 -7.23 8.19
N ILE A 153 -2.72 -6.55 8.19
CA ILE A 153 -1.41 -7.11 7.87
C ILE A 153 -0.50 -6.85 9.06
N SER A 154 -0.03 -7.89 9.72
CA SER A 154 0.75 -7.73 10.96
C SER A 154 1.99 -8.61 11.01
N GLU A 155 3.07 -8.11 11.59
CA GLU A 155 4.28 -8.91 11.88
C GLU A 155 4.86 -9.59 10.62
N CYS A 156 4.65 -8.98 9.45
CA CYS A 156 5.08 -9.51 8.16
C CYS A 156 6.36 -8.85 7.66
N THR A 157 7.16 -9.63 6.93
CA THR A 157 8.28 -9.12 6.12
C THR A 157 7.91 -9.19 4.65
N MET A 158 7.79 -8.03 3.99
CA MET A 158 7.36 -7.86 2.61
C MET A 158 8.45 -7.18 1.80
N THR A 159 9.15 -7.95 0.97
CA THR A 159 10.33 -7.46 0.26
C THR A 159 10.25 -7.66 -1.24
N ARG A 160 10.55 -6.61 -2.01
CA ARG A 160 10.65 -6.67 -3.48
C ARG A 160 9.38 -7.19 -4.17
N ASN A 161 8.21 -6.94 -3.60
CA ASN A 161 6.94 -7.23 -4.27
C ASN A 161 6.65 -6.12 -5.28
N THR A 162 6.17 -6.52 -6.46
CA THR A 162 6.02 -5.63 -7.61
C THR A 162 4.61 -5.71 -8.18
N ALA A 163 3.98 -4.55 -8.31
CA ALA A 163 2.79 -4.35 -9.14
C ALA A 163 3.17 -3.42 -10.28
N THR A 164 2.62 -3.57 -11.49
CA THR A 164 2.86 -2.52 -12.51
C THR A 164 2.11 -1.24 -12.14
N ARG A 165 0.83 -1.33 -11.74
CA ARG A 165 0.01 -0.13 -11.50
C ARG A 165 -0.22 0.12 -10.01
N PHE A 166 -0.88 -0.76 -9.29
CA PHE A 166 -1.46 -0.39 -7.99
C PHE A 166 -0.89 -1.22 -6.84
N GLY A 167 -0.24 -0.56 -5.88
CA GLY A 167 0.16 -1.14 -4.59
C GLY A 167 1.20 -2.24 -4.72
N GLY A 168 2.49 -1.95 -4.52
CA GLY A 168 3.53 -3.01 -4.61
C GLY A 168 3.31 -4.15 -3.61
N VAL A 169 2.61 -3.87 -2.51
CA VAL A 169 2.11 -4.86 -1.56
C VAL A 169 0.60 -5.03 -1.71
N ALA A 170 -0.19 -3.99 -1.45
CA ALA A 170 -1.64 -4.11 -1.35
C ALA A 170 -2.36 -3.06 -2.20
N TYR A 171 -3.37 -3.50 -2.94
CA TYR A 171 -4.35 -2.62 -3.55
C TYR A 171 -5.73 -2.88 -2.98
N ILE A 172 -6.27 -1.87 -2.29
CA ILE A 172 -7.63 -1.87 -1.73
C ILE A 172 -8.52 -1.00 -2.61
N ARG A 173 -9.38 -1.63 -3.40
CA ARG A 173 -10.26 -0.91 -4.33
C ARG A 173 -11.55 -0.44 -3.66
N SER A 174 -12.16 -1.30 -2.86
CA SER A 174 -13.33 -1.05 -2.03
C SER A 174 -13.34 -2.08 -0.91
N GLY A 175 -13.73 -1.70 0.30
CA GLY A 175 -13.72 -2.58 1.46
C GLY A 175 -13.66 -1.81 2.78
N GLY A 176 -13.42 -2.54 3.87
CA GLY A 176 -13.21 -1.98 5.20
C GLY A 176 -11.89 -1.21 5.35
N ASN A 177 -11.51 -0.93 6.60
CA ASN A 177 -10.25 -0.26 6.93
C ASN A 177 -9.03 -1.15 6.58
N LEU A 178 -7.87 -0.55 6.33
CA LEU A 178 -6.58 -1.25 6.23
C LEU A 178 -5.73 -0.95 7.47
N SER A 179 -5.26 -1.99 8.16
CA SER A 179 -4.30 -1.88 9.25
C SER A 179 -3.03 -2.64 8.88
N ILE A 180 -1.89 -1.96 8.88
CA ILE A 180 -0.57 -2.56 8.72
C ILE A 180 0.22 -2.28 10.00
N SER A 181 0.64 -3.32 10.72
CA SER A 181 1.33 -3.15 12.00
C SER A 181 2.57 -4.01 12.13
N LYS A 182 3.65 -3.48 12.73
CA LYS A 182 4.89 -4.23 13.02
C LYS A 182 5.50 -4.93 11.80
N CYS A 183 5.33 -4.34 10.62
CA CYS A 183 5.78 -4.92 9.37
C CYS A 183 7.09 -4.29 8.89
N ASN A 184 7.90 -5.08 8.18
CA ASN A 184 9.03 -4.58 7.41
C ASN A 184 8.71 -4.64 5.91
N MET A 185 8.65 -3.47 5.26
CA MET A 185 8.29 -3.30 3.85
C MET A 185 9.46 -2.68 3.09
N THR A 186 10.23 -3.52 2.39
CA THR A 186 11.48 -3.08 1.75
C THR A 186 11.49 -3.30 0.25
N GLY A 187 11.77 -2.25 -0.52
CA GLY A 187 12.00 -2.37 -1.96
C GLY A 187 10.78 -2.76 -2.78
N ASN A 188 9.56 -2.50 -2.29
CA ASN A 188 8.33 -2.78 -3.03
C ASN A 188 8.08 -1.69 -4.08
N THR A 189 7.51 -2.06 -5.23
CA THR A 189 7.43 -1.19 -6.41
C THR A 189 6.04 -1.21 -7.05
N ALA A 190 5.50 -0.04 -7.40
CA ALA A 190 4.29 0.13 -8.22
C ALA A 190 4.20 1.51 -8.88
N GLU A 191 3.40 1.72 -9.93
CA GLU A 191 3.13 3.09 -10.43
C GLU A 191 2.46 3.96 -9.35
N TYR A 192 1.51 3.39 -8.61
CA TYR A 192 0.70 4.06 -7.61
C TYR A 192 0.85 3.35 -6.25
N GLY A 193 1.52 4.00 -5.29
CA GLY A 193 1.77 3.45 -3.96
C GLY A 193 2.75 2.28 -3.96
N GLY A 194 4.05 2.54 -3.73
CA GLY A 194 5.06 1.47 -3.77
C GLY A 194 4.81 0.35 -2.75
N VAL A 195 4.10 0.65 -1.66
CA VAL A 195 3.53 -0.33 -0.73
C VAL A 195 2.02 -0.46 -0.95
N ALA A 196 1.26 0.60 -0.79
CA ALA A 196 -0.20 0.52 -0.73
C ALA A 196 -0.91 1.56 -1.61
N GLN A 197 -1.88 1.10 -2.38
CA GLN A 197 -2.87 1.93 -3.06
C GLN A 197 -4.23 1.74 -2.40
N VAL A 198 -4.93 2.83 -2.08
CA VAL A 198 -6.30 2.77 -1.54
C VAL A 198 -7.23 3.69 -2.33
N LYS A 199 -8.40 3.18 -2.74
CA LYS A 199 -9.34 3.88 -3.63
C LYS A 199 -10.71 4.25 -3.02
N ALA A 200 -11.15 3.62 -1.94
CA ALA A 200 -12.29 3.96 -1.04
C ALA A 200 -12.53 2.72 -0.12
N ILE A 201 -13.09 2.72 1.10
CA ILE A 201 -13.99 3.62 1.84
C ILE A 201 -13.62 3.64 3.35
N GLY A 202 -12.40 3.22 3.70
CA GLY A 202 -11.95 3.03 5.08
C GLY A 202 -10.65 3.76 5.40
N ASP A 203 -10.38 3.92 6.69
CA ASP A 203 -9.12 4.48 7.18
C ASP A 203 -7.98 3.49 6.93
N VAL A 204 -6.80 4.04 6.61
CA VAL A 204 -5.55 3.30 6.52
C VAL A 204 -4.72 3.65 7.74
N SER A 205 -4.31 2.64 8.50
CA SER A 205 -3.39 2.79 9.62
C SER A 205 -2.14 1.98 9.38
N ILE A 206 -0.98 2.61 9.53
CA ILE A 206 0.33 1.97 9.49
C ILE A 206 1.02 2.27 10.81
N SER A 207 1.40 1.26 11.58
CA SER A 207 1.96 1.44 12.92
C SER A 207 3.16 0.55 13.17
N GLU A 208 4.18 1.05 13.87
CA GLU A 208 5.35 0.25 14.26
C GLU A 208 6.06 -0.42 13.06
N CYS A 209 5.98 0.20 11.89
CA CYS A 209 6.48 -0.37 10.64
C CYS A 209 7.83 0.25 10.23
N THR A 210 8.60 -0.52 9.47
CA THR A 210 9.75 -0.03 8.71
C THR A 210 9.44 -0.07 7.23
N MET A 211 9.50 1.06 6.54
CA MET A 211 9.22 1.20 5.11
C MET A 211 10.44 1.79 4.42
N THR A 212 11.22 0.94 3.75
CA THR A 212 12.53 1.32 3.21
C THR A 212 12.67 1.06 1.71
N GLY A 213 13.13 2.04 0.94
CA GLY A 213 13.49 1.80 -0.46
C GLY A 213 12.31 1.49 -1.38
N ASN A 214 11.07 1.78 -0.98
CA ASN A 214 9.91 1.54 -1.82
C ASN A 214 9.82 2.61 -2.92
N THR A 215 9.41 2.20 -4.11
CA THR A 215 9.48 3.06 -5.32
C THR A 215 8.13 3.15 -6.00
N ALA A 216 7.71 4.36 -6.38
CA ALA A 216 6.54 4.54 -7.23
C ALA A 216 6.62 5.73 -8.19
N GLU A 217 5.63 5.91 -9.05
CA GLU A 217 5.43 7.21 -9.71
C GLU A 217 4.70 8.16 -8.76
N TYR A 218 3.68 7.68 -8.05
CA TYR A 218 2.88 8.46 -7.11
C TYR A 218 2.91 7.83 -5.71
N GLY A 219 3.58 8.48 -4.75
CA GLY A 219 3.68 8.00 -3.38
C GLY A 219 4.57 6.77 -3.26
N GLY A 220 5.86 6.96 -2.95
CA GLY A 220 6.81 5.84 -2.86
C GLY A 220 6.41 4.78 -1.83
N VAL A 221 5.63 5.16 -0.81
CA VAL A 221 4.99 4.23 0.12
C VAL A 221 3.51 4.08 -0.20
N ALA A 222 2.75 5.16 -0.15
CA ALA A 222 1.29 5.07 -0.22
C ALA A 222 0.67 6.14 -1.11
N ARG A 223 -0.44 5.77 -1.74
CA ARG A 223 -1.33 6.72 -2.41
C ARG A 223 -2.77 6.43 -2.04
N ALA A 224 -3.50 7.49 -1.73
CA ALA A 224 -4.93 7.46 -1.52
C ALA A 224 -5.63 8.30 -2.58
N ASP A 225 -6.48 7.64 -3.38
CA ASP A 225 -7.37 8.30 -4.32
C ASP A 225 -8.77 8.34 -3.73
N VAL A 226 -9.39 9.51 -3.76
CA VAL A 226 -10.82 9.64 -3.50
C VAL A 226 -11.44 10.37 -4.69
N GLY A 227 -12.51 9.81 -5.28
CA GLY A 227 -13.34 10.57 -6.24
C GLY A 227 -13.16 10.31 -7.73
N ASN A 228 -12.50 9.22 -8.18
CA ASN A 228 -12.48 8.84 -9.61
C ASN A 228 -13.14 7.47 -9.88
N THR A 229 -14.11 7.08 -9.07
CA THR A 229 -15.06 6.01 -9.45
C THR A 229 -16.46 6.59 -9.48
N ALA A 230 -17.33 6.02 -10.31
CA ALA A 230 -18.73 6.42 -10.44
C ALA A 230 -19.57 6.24 -9.15
N GLU A 231 -18.94 5.89 -8.03
CA GLU A 231 -19.56 5.55 -6.75
C GLU A 231 -19.64 6.81 -5.88
N ARG A 232 -20.70 7.58 -6.06
CA ARG A 232 -20.98 8.92 -5.49
C ARG A 232 -21.14 9.00 -3.96
N SER A 233 -20.42 8.21 -3.18
CA SER A 233 -20.48 8.25 -1.71
C SER A 233 -19.07 8.22 -1.14
N HIS A 234 -18.37 9.35 -1.21
CA HIS A 234 -17.02 9.43 -0.67
C HIS A 234 -17.03 10.30 0.58
N VAL A 235 -16.57 9.74 1.69
CA VAL A 235 -16.03 10.47 2.83
C VAL A 235 -14.52 10.53 2.59
N GLY A 236 -13.85 11.61 2.97
CA GLY A 236 -12.39 11.72 2.83
C GLY A 236 -11.67 10.51 3.44
N SER A 237 -10.53 10.11 2.87
CA SER A 237 -9.73 9.01 3.41
C SER A 237 -8.67 9.53 4.37
N THR A 238 -8.51 8.86 5.51
CA THR A 238 -7.42 9.14 6.45
C THR A 238 -6.35 8.07 6.31
N LEU A 239 -5.10 8.49 6.08
CA LEU A 239 -3.93 7.65 6.29
C LEU A 239 -3.24 8.10 7.57
N THR A 240 -3.07 7.21 8.53
CA THR A 240 -2.31 7.49 9.76
C THR A 240 -1.09 6.59 9.81
N ILE A 241 0.10 7.19 9.91
CA ILE A 241 1.35 6.49 10.14
C ILE A 241 1.86 6.83 11.54
N THR A 242 2.08 5.84 12.39
CA THR A 242 2.56 6.04 13.77
C THR A 242 3.77 5.18 14.11
N ASN A 243 4.64 5.70 14.98
CA ASN A 243 5.76 4.95 15.57
C ASN A 243 6.61 4.20 14.52
N SER A 244 6.78 4.79 13.33
CA SER A 244 7.33 4.09 12.17
C SER A 244 8.60 4.76 11.65
N THR A 245 9.40 3.98 10.91
CA THR A 245 10.58 4.47 10.18
C THR A 245 10.29 4.40 8.69
N ILE A 246 10.36 5.55 8.03
CA ILE A 246 10.09 5.70 6.59
C ILE A 246 11.35 6.25 5.94
N SER A 247 12.08 5.42 5.19
CA SER A 247 13.38 5.84 4.67
C SER A 247 13.68 5.44 3.24
N ALA A 248 14.48 6.25 2.54
CA ALA A 248 14.95 5.94 1.19
C ALA A 248 13.84 5.61 0.17
N ASN A 249 12.60 6.03 0.40
CA ASN A 249 11.51 5.80 -0.54
C ASN A 249 11.56 6.88 -1.64
N SER A 250 11.23 6.50 -2.88
CA SER A 250 11.40 7.36 -4.04
C SER A 250 10.13 7.41 -4.89
N ALA A 251 9.76 8.61 -5.36
CA ALA A 251 8.71 8.74 -6.35
C ALA A 251 8.88 9.93 -7.31
N LEU A 252 8.04 10.02 -8.35
CA LEU A 252 7.93 11.26 -9.12
C LEU A 252 7.18 12.32 -8.28
N TYR A 253 6.07 11.92 -7.67
CA TYR A 253 5.21 12.75 -6.83
C TYR A 253 5.14 12.19 -5.41
N GLY A 254 5.77 12.87 -4.44
CA GLY A 254 5.77 12.48 -3.03
C GLY A 254 6.58 11.21 -2.74
N GLY A 255 7.79 11.34 -2.22
CA GLY A 255 8.67 10.17 -1.97
C GLY A 255 8.06 9.16 -0.99
N VAL A 256 7.15 9.59 -0.13
CA VAL A 256 6.35 8.74 0.76
C VAL A 256 4.89 8.71 0.32
N TYR A 257 4.26 9.87 0.17
CA TYR A 257 2.82 9.96 0.00
C TYR A 257 2.37 10.92 -1.09
N TYR A 258 1.35 10.49 -1.82
CA TYR A 258 0.61 11.31 -2.77
C TYR A 258 -0.89 11.26 -2.45
N THR A 259 -1.53 12.43 -2.38
CA THR A 259 -3.00 12.55 -2.35
C THR A 259 -3.50 13.30 -3.56
N ASN A 260 -4.61 12.82 -4.13
CA ASN A 260 -5.46 13.56 -5.06
C ASN A 260 -6.92 13.44 -4.62
N THR A 261 -7.52 14.55 -4.22
CA THR A 261 -8.90 14.59 -3.72
C THR A 261 -9.94 14.82 -4.82
N GLY A 262 -9.53 15.32 -6.00
CA GLY A 262 -10.37 15.55 -7.19
C GLY A 262 -11.65 16.41 -7.02
N SER A 263 -12.02 16.82 -5.81
CA SER A 263 -13.33 17.38 -5.45
C SER A 263 -13.21 18.36 -4.28
N LEU A 264 -13.98 19.45 -4.34
CA LEU A 264 -13.99 20.54 -3.35
C LEU A 264 -14.53 20.13 -1.97
N ASP A 265 -15.32 19.05 -1.91
CA ASP A 265 -16.05 18.64 -0.71
C ASP A 265 -15.34 17.54 0.10
N LEU A 266 -14.13 17.12 -0.30
CA LEU A 266 -13.42 15.98 0.30
C LEU A 266 -12.02 16.40 0.75
N SER A 267 -11.70 16.11 2.02
CA SER A 267 -10.34 16.26 2.55
C SER A 267 -9.72 14.89 2.79
N ASN A 268 -8.64 14.60 2.09
CA ASN A 268 -7.76 13.49 2.45
C ASN A 268 -6.75 13.99 3.45
N THR A 269 -6.57 13.26 4.55
CA THR A 269 -5.60 13.64 5.57
C THR A 269 -4.58 12.54 5.77
N LEU A 270 -3.31 12.89 5.63
CA LEU A 270 -2.19 12.08 6.11
C LEU A 270 -1.75 12.61 7.47
N PHE A 271 -1.84 11.77 8.50
CA PHE A 271 -1.20 11.98 9.79
C PHE A 271 0.08 11.17 9.86
N ILE A 272 1.20 11.81 10.19
CA ILE A 272 2.42 11.11 10.60
C ILE A 272 2.76 11.51 12.03
N VAL A 273 2.84 10.53 12.93
CA VAL A 273 2.99 10.77 14.38
C VAL A 273 4.12 9.92 14.94
N ASN A 274 4.96 10.51 15.80
CA ASN A 274 6.03 9.78 16.51
C ASN A 274 6.94 8.96 15.57
N SER A 275 7.23 9.47 14.38
CA SER A 275 7.89 8.70 13.32
C SER A 275 9.19 9.36 12.87
N THR A 276 10.05 8.57 12.24
CA THR A 276 11.27 9.06 11.57
C THR A 276 11.09 8.96 10.07
N ILE A 277 11.25 10.07 9.37
CA ILE A 277 11.11 10.19 7.92
C ILE A 277 12.46 10.66 7.38
N SER A 278 13.22 9.77 6.74
CA SER A 278 14.61 10.07 6.38
C SER A 278 15.04 9.67 4.98
N GLY A 279 15.71 10.55 4.24
CA GLY A 279 16.32 10.16 2.96
C GLY A 279 15.31 9.83 1.86
N ASN A 280 14.05 10.26 1.98
CA ASN A 280 13.05 10.05 0.94
C ASN A 280 13.24 11.10 -0.17
N SER A 281 12.98 10.71 -1.42
CA SER A 281 13.26 11.55 -2.58
C SER A 281 12.11 11.61 -3.57
N ALA A 282 11.87 12.79 -4.15
CA ALA A 282 10.99 12.89 -5.32
C ALA A 282 11.34 14.02 -6.28
N THR A 283 10.62 14.17 -7.38
CA THR A 283 10.66 15.43 -8.13
C THR A 283 9.81 16.49 -7.44
N TYR A 284 8.65 16.09 -6.95
CA TYR A 284 7.67 16.98 -6.33
C TYR A 284 7.38 16.54 -4.90
N GLY A 285 8.04 17.18 -3.92
CA GLY A 285 7.87 16.88 -2.50
C GLY A 285 8.65 15.64 -2.05
N GLY A 286 9.79 15.81 -1.38
CA GLY A 286 10.65 14.66 -1.02
C GLY A 286 9.97 13.65 -0.09
N VAL A 287 9.06 14.12 0.76
CA VAL A 287 8.16 13.27 1.55
C VAL A 287 6.77 13.20 0.91
N ALA A 288 6.17 14.34 0.60
CA ALA A 288 4.76 14.34 0.18
C ALA A 288 4.44 15.34 -0.93
N TYR A 289 3.53 14.92 -1.81
CA TYR A 289 2.76 15.81 -2.65
C TYR A 289 1.32 15.85 -2.10
N VAL A 290 0.92 17.04 -1.65
CA VAL A 290 -0.43 17.33 -1.17
C VAL A 290 -1.18 18.14 -2.23
N TYR A 291 -2.04 17.49 -3.01
CA TYR A 291 -2.85 18.13 -4.05
C TYR A 291 -4.28 18.40 -3.55
N ALA A 292 -4.85 19.56 -3.91
CA ALA A 292 -6.26 19.93 -3.81
C ALA A 292 -6.91 19.65 -2.44
N TYR A 293 -6.99 20.62 -1.52
CA TYR A 293 -7.69 20.43 -0.22
C TYR A 293 -7.19 19.28 0.68
N GLY A 294 -6.14 18.55 0.27
CA GLY A 294 -5.51 17.53 1.09
C GLY A 294 -4.78 18.16 2.27
N THR A 295 -4.63 17.41 3.36
CA THR A 295 -3.88 17.82 4.54
C THR A 295 -2.77 16.82 4.82
N LEU A 296 -1.56 17.34 5.07
CA LEU A 296 -0.48 16.60 5.71
C LEU A 296 -0.25 17.19 7.10
N ALA A 297 -0.43 16.37 8.13
CA ALA A 297 -0.17 16.72 9.52
C ALA A 297 0.97 15.83 10.07
N ILE A 298 2.10 16.44 10.42
CA ILE A 298 3.24 15.75 11.03
C ILE A 298 3.39 16.20 12.47
N THR A 299 3.42 15.26 13.42
CA THR A 299 3.48 15.56 14.86
C THR A 299 4.54 14.71 15.55
N ASN A 300 5.29 15.30 16.48
CA ASN A 300 6.28 14.60 17.32
C ASN A 300 7.26 13.74 16.50
N SER A 301 7.65 14.19 15.31
CA SER A 301 8.41 13.37 14.36
C SER A 301 9.74 14.01 14.00
N THR A 302 10.65 13.20 13.46
CA THR A 302 11.92 13.66 12.89
C THR A 302 11.87 13.52 11.38
N ILE A 303 12.14 14.61 10.66
CA ILE A 303 12.12 14.70 9.20
C ILE A 303 13.51 15.15 8.76
N THR A 304 14.33 14.22 8.26
CA THR A 304 15.74 14.50 7.94
C THR A 304 16.16 14.05 6.54
N ASP A 305 17.07 14.76 5.90
CA ASP A 305 17.69 14.33 4.63
C ASP A 305 16.70 14.01 3.49
N ASN A 306 15.46 14.54 3.55
CA ASN A 306 14.51 14.34 2.45
C ASN A 306 14.79 15.35 1.35
N SER A 307 14.69 14.92 0.10
CA SER A 307 15.11 15.72 -1.05
C SER A 307 14.06 15.79 -2.14
N ALA A 308 13.96 16.93 -2.81
CA ALA A 308 13.20 17.03 -4.04
C ALA A 308 13.96 17.74 -5.16
N SER A 309 13.86 17.22 -6.38
CA SER A 309 14.59 17.78 -7.53
C SER A 309 13.94 19.04 -8.11
N SER A 310 12.79 19.49 -7.60
CA SER A 310 12.14 20.72 -8.05
C SER A 310 11.52 21.52 -6.91
N TYR A 311 10.59 20.95 -6.15
CA TYR A 311 9.88 21.68 -5.08
C TYR A 311 10.25 21.18 -3.70
N GLY A 312 9.40 21.44 -2.70
CA GLY A 312 9.71 21.27 -1.28
C GLY A 312 10.48 20.00 -0.91
N GLY A 313 11.61 20.13 -0.22
CA GLY A 313 12.42 18.99 0.22
C GLY A 313 11.64 18.02 1.12
N VAL A 314 10.68 18.53 1.88
CA VAL A 314 9.66 17.75 2.59
C VAL A 314 8.37 17.68 1.77
N ALA A 315 7.76 18.82 1.42
CA ALA A 315 6.42 18.80 0.86
C ALA A 315 6.20 19.80 -0.27
N TYR A 316 5.51 19.34 -1.32
CA TYR A 316 4.84 20.24 -2.26
C TYR A 316 3.34 20.26 -1.96
N VAL A 317 2.80 21.44 -1.68
CA VAL A 317 1.39 21.63 -1.35
C VAL A 317 0.76 22.57 -2.38
N TYR A 318 -0.33 22.11 -3.00
CA TYR A 318 -0.94 22.76 -4.16
C TYR A 318 -2.47 22.83 -4.03
N ALA A 319 -3.07 23.90 -4.56
CA ALA A 319 -4.52 24.10 -4.68
C ALA A 319 -5.26 23.95 -3.34
N TYR A 320 -5.07 24.90 -2.41
CA TYR A 320 -5.74 24.91 -1.11
C TYR A 320 -5.40 23.71 -0.21
N GLY A 321 -4.32 22.98 -0.51
CA GLY A 321 -3.77 21.97 0.39
C GLY A 321 -3.21 22.58 1.68
N THR A 322 -3.08 21.77 2.71
CA THR A 322 -2.61 22.20 4.04
C THR A 322 -1.43 21.35 4.51
N LEU A 323 -0.39 22.00 5.02
CA LEU A 323 0.70 21.37 5.75
C LEU A 323 0.74 21.89 7.18
N VAL A 324 0.65 20.97 8.14
CA VAL A 324 0.80 21.25 9.57
C VAL A 324 1.97 20.43 10.09
N ILE A 325 2.94 21.08 10.73
CA ILE A 325 4.02 20.40 11.45
C ILE A 325 4.05 20.90 12.89
N THR A 326 4.01 19.98 13.86
CA THR A 326 3.95 20.31 15.29
C THR A 326 4.95 19.47 16.08
N ASN A 327 5.63 20.08 17.05
CA ASN A 327 6.54 19.39 17.97
C ASN A 327 7.58 18.50 17.27
N SER A 328 8.10 18.91 16.12
CA SER A 328 8.92 18.05 15.26
C SER A 328 10.31 18.65 15.01
N ALA A 329 11.25 17.81 14.58
CA ALA A 329 12.55 18.26 14.08
C ALA A 329 12.59 18.12 12.56
N ILE A 330 12.92 19.20 11.86
CA ILE A 330 13.00 19.27 10.39
C ILE A 330 14.42 19.72 10.04
N THR A 331 15.28 18.77 9.67
CA THR A 331 16.72 19.01 9.49
C THR A 331 17.22 18.52 8.14
N ASP A 332 18.20 19.19 7.53
CA ASP A 332 18.93 18.69 6.36
C ASP A 332 18.03 18.32 5.13
N ASN A 333 16.82 18.87 5.04
CA ASN A 333 15.95 18.64 3.89
C ASN A 333 16.30 19.62 2.77
N SER A 334 16.25 19.16 1.51
CA SER A 334 16.75 19.94 0.38
C SER A 334 15.83 19.94 -0.83
N ALA A 335 15.79 21.07 -1.55
CA ALA A 335 15.11 21.21 -2.82
C ALA A 335 16.05 21.78 -3.89
N SER A 336 16.09 21.21 -5.09
CA SER A 336 16.93 21.76 -6.16
C SER A 336 16.39 23.05 -6.79
N SER A 337 15.13 23.43 -6.54
CA SER A 337 14.62 24.75 -6.96
C SER A 337 14.07 25.51 -5.76
N PHE A 338 12.88 25.15 -5.24
CA PHE A 338 12.18 25.99 -4.26
C PHE A 338 11.82 25.25 -2.97
N GLY A 339 12.05 25.93 -1.83
CA GLY A 339 11.59 25.54 -0.51
C GLY A 339 12.36 24.36 0.08
N GLY A 340 13.38 24.59 0.91
CA GLY A 340 14.13 23.49 1.51
C GLY A 340 13.26 22.55 2.36
N VAL A 341 12.19 23.10 2.94
CA VAL A 341 11.16 22.31 3.63
C VAL A 341 9.91 22.17 2.75
N ALA A 342 9.24 23.27 2.42
CA ALA A 342 7.97 23.21 1.71
C ALA A 342 7.88 24.23 0.57
N TYR A 343 7.14 23.87 -0.47
CA TYR A 343 6.69 24.81 -1.50
C TYR A 343 5.16 24.86 -1.48
N MET A 344 4.61 26.06 -1.32
CA MET A 344 3.20 26.32 -1.11
C MET A 344 2.65 27.07 -2.33
N TYR A 345 1.56 26.61 -2.93
CA TYR A 345 1.01 27.20 -4.15
C TYR A 345 -0.52 27.15 -4.22
N GLU A 346 -1.13 28.15 -4.88
CA GLU A 346 -2.57 28.28 -5.12
C GLU A 346 -3.41 28.19 -3.82
N GLY A 347 -3.25 29.17 -2.93
CA GLY A 347 -4.07 29.27 -1.72
C GLY A 347 -3.83 28.18 -0.66
N SER A 348 -2.75 27.40 -0.81
CA SER A 348 -2.33 26.41 0.18
C SER A 348 -1.83 27.04 1.48
N THR A 349 -1.92 26.32 2.60
CA THR A 349 -1.56 26.85 3.93
C THR A 349 -0.46 26.04 4.62
N LEU A 350 0.43 26.75 5.31
CA LEU A 350 1.51 26.16 6.12
C LEU A 350 1.38 26.62 7.57
N THR A 351 1.44 25.66 8.50
CA THR A 351 1.56 25.93 9.93
C THR A 351 2.69 25.08 10.50
N ILE A 352 3.69 25.72 11.10
CA ILE A 352 4.74 25.02 11.87
C ILE A 352 4.75 25.57 13.30
N THR A 353 4.62 24.71 14.29
CA THR A 353 4.59 25.10 15.71
C THR A 353 5.49 24.22 16.56
N ASN A 354 6.12 24.81 17.57
CA ASN A 354 6.97 24.12 18.56
C ASN A 354 8.00 23.16 17.95
N SER A 355 8.54 23.51 16.77
CA SER A 355 9.39 22.62 15.99
C SER A 355 10.77 23.23 15.81
N THR A 356 11.79 22.38 15.69
CA THR A 356 13.15 22.80 15.33
C THR A 356 13.32 22.69 13.82
N ILE A 357 13.81 23.76 13.20
CA ILE A 357 14.08 23.82 11.76
C ILE A 357 15.54 24.24 11.60
N SER A 358 16.40 23.39 11.05
CA SER A 358 17.80 23.73 10.79
C SER A 358 18.32 23.09 9.51
N ASP A 359 19.31 23.72 8.88
CA ASP A 359 20.10 23.12 7.78
C ASP A 359 19.29 22.67 6.54
N ASN A 360 18.06 23.17 6.38
CA ASN A 360 17.26 22.93 5.19
C ASN A 360 17.65 23.92 4.09
N SER A 361 17.75 23.46 2.84
CA SER A 361 18.31 24.26 1.73
C SER A 361 17.50 24.20 0.44
N ALA A 362 17.50 25.30 -0.33
CA ALA A 362 17.00 25.34 -1.70
C ALA A 362 17.96 26.13 -2.61
N ALA A 363 18.07 25.76 -3.89
CA ALA A 363 19.00 26.43 -4.80
C ALA A 363 18.50 27.81 -5.26
N ASP A 364 17.21 27.93 -5.57
CA ASP A 364 16.56 29.19 -5.95
C ASP A 364 15.84 29.75 -4.71
N ASP A 365 16.62 30.39 -3.85
CA ASP A 365 16.23 30.76 -2.50
C ASP A 365 15.14 31.86 -2.48
N ILE A 366 13.92 31.47 -2.09
CA ILE A 366 12.84 32.36 -1.63
C ILE A 366 12.44 32.07 -0.18
N GLY A 367 13.35 31.50 0.62
CA GLY A 367 13.13 31.17 2.04
C GLY A 367 12.57 29.77 2.31
N LEU A 368 12.37 29.47 3.60
CA LEU A 368 11.96 28.15 4.14
C LEU A 368 10.65 27.59 3.54
N ALA A 369 9.75 28.48 3.12
CA ALA A 369 8.52 28.18 2.40
C ALA A 369 8.45 29.11 1.19
N GLY A 370 8.87 28.62 0.03
CA GLY A 370 8.82 29.43 -1.18
C GLY A 370 7.37 29.76 -1.54
N MET A 371 6.95 31.01 -1.33
CA MET A 371 5.64 31.54 -1.73
C MET A 371 5.84 32.56 -2.85
N ARG A 372 4.97 32.59 -3.87
CA ARG A 372 4.98 33.68 -4.87
C ARG A 372 4.46 34.97 -4.22
N ALA A 373 4.99 36.12 -4.65
CA ALA A 373 4.71 37.42 -4.05
C ALA A 373 3.21 37.82 -4.03
N GLU A 374 2.39 37.24 -4.91
CA GLU A 374 0.94 37.48 -4.97
C GLU A 374 0.16 36.78 -3.83
N ASP A 375 0.74 35.75 -3.21
CA ASP A 375 0.12 34.96 -2.14
C ASP A 375 0.49 35.48 -0.72
N MET A 376 1.40 36.47 -0.61
CA MET A 376 1.87 37.00 0.69
C MET A 376 0.96 38.06 1.33
N GLU A 377 -0.09 38.56 0.65
CA GLU A 377 -0.94 39.64 1.18
C GLU A 377 -1.89 39.24 2.34
N GLY A 378 -1.85 38.00 2.83
CA GLY A 378 -2.75 37.51 3.89
C GLY A 378 -2.10 36.88 5.13
N MET A 379 -0.77 36.65 5.15
CA MET A 379 -0.13 35.79 6.14
C MET A 379 0.81 36.59 7.05
N GLY A 380 0.34 36.94 8.24
CA GLY A 380 1.18 37.52 9.29
C GLY A 380 2.21 36.52 9.77
N MET A 381 3.42 36.55 9.21
CA MET A 381 4.56 35.84 9.77
C MET A 381 5.13 36.65 10.93
N GLY A 382 4.89 36.18 12.16
CA GLY A 382 5.58 36.68 13.34
C GLY A 382 7.02 36.20 13.34
N GLU A 383 7.97 37.12 13.34
CA GLU A 383 9.39 36.85 13.57
C GLU A 383 9.60 36.26 14.97
N GLY A 384 10.39 35.18 15.06
CA GLY A 384 10.81 34.55 16.32
C GLY A 384 11.76 33.39 16.09
#